data_AF-A0A7V2WRQ4-F1
#
_entry.id   AF-A0A7V2WRQ4-F1
#
_cell.length_a   1.000
_cell.length_b   1.000
_cell.length_c   1.000
_cell.angle_alpha   90.00
_cell.angle_beta   90.00
_cell.angle_gamma   90.00
#
_symmetry.space_group_name_H-M   'P 1'
#
loop_
_entity.id
_entity.type
_entity.pdbx_description
1 polymer ?
#
loop_
_entity_poly.entity_id
_entity_poly.type
_entity_poly.pdbx_seq_one_letter_code
_entity_poly.pdbx_strand_id
1 'polypeptide(L)'
;MNKKTTQQQKPLIRLLKYAKGLRKNIIAASICSIINKLFDIAPEILIGIAIDVVVSKQDSFLASFGFVDAKSQLIALAVLTFLIWLGESVFQFLYTLLWRNLAQNLQHKMRTDTYNRMQHMDMDFFESQTSGNLT
;
A
#
# COMPACT_ATOMS: atom_id res chain seq x y z
N MET A 1 -42.91 8.20 19.11
CA MET A 1 -42.01 7.16 18.53
C MET A 1 -41.06 7.84 17.54
N ASN A 2 -39.89 8.30 18.00
CA ASN A 2 -38.98 9.13 17.20
C ASN A 2 -37.78 8.29 16.77
N LYS A 3 -37.80 7.76 15.53
CA LYS A 3 -36.68 7.03 14.93
C LYS A 3 -35.56 8.03 14.67
N LYS A 4 -34.63 8.18 15.63
CA LYS A 4 -33.34 8.83 15.36
C LYS A 4 -32.65 8.01 14.27
N THR A 5 -32.62 8.54 13.07
CA THR A 5 -31.81 8.05 11.95
C THR A 5 -30.37 7.91 12.43
N THR A 6 -29.94 6.69 12.71
CA THR A 6 -28.55 6.37 13.01
C THR A 6 -27.75 6.80 11.79
N GLN A 7 -27.08 7.95 11.89
CA GLN A 7 -26.23 8.42 10.81
C GLN A 7 -25.29 7.27 10.43
N GLN A 8 -25.35 6.84 9.18
CA GLN A 8 -24.37 5.97 8.55
C GLN A 8 -23.03 6.70 8.53
N GLN A 9 -22.38 6.81 9.69
CA GLN A 9 -21.01 7.28 9.77
C GLN A 9 -20.17 6.22 9.07
N LYS A 10 -19.58 6.60 7.94
CA LYS A 10 -18.77 5.72 7.10
C LYS A 10 -17.75 4.99 8.00
N PRO A 11 -17.85 3.67 8.18
CA PRO A 11 -17.09 2.94 9.20
C PRO A 11 -15.58 3.12 9.00
N LEU A 12 -15.14 3.23 7.75
CA LEU A 12 -13.76 3.54 7.37
C LEU A 12 -13.27 4.90 7.88
N ILE A 13 -14.10 5.94 7.85
CA ILE A 13 -13.73 7.27 8.36
C ILE A 13 -13.60 7.24 9.88
N ARG A 14 -14.47 6.48 10.57
CA ARG A 14 -14.40 6.31 12.01
C ARG A 14 -13.15 5.53 12.43
N LEU A 15 -12.81 4.48 11.67
CA LEU A 15 -11.55 3.73 11.77
C LEU A 15 -10.32 4.64 11.57
N LEU A 16 -10.31 5.46 10.53
CA LEU A 16 -9.24 6.41 10.24
C LEU A 16 -9.09 7.48 11.32
N LYS A 17 -10.21 7.95 11.90
CA LYS A 17 -10.20 8.86 13.05
C LYS A 17 -9.64 8.19 14.31
N TYR A 18 -9.96 6.91 14.55
CA TYR A 18 -9.44 6.12 15.66
C TYR A 18 -7.94 5.81 15.50
N ALA A 19 -7.49 5.60 14.26
CA ALA A 19 -6.08 5.42 13.89
C ALA A 19 -5.27 6.73 13.86
N LYS A 20 -5.75 7.84 14.45
CA LYS A 20 -5.10 9.17 14.40
C LYS A 20 -3.63 9.16 14.84
N GLY A 21 -3.26 8.32 15.80
CA GLY A 21 -1.87 8.16 16.26
C GLY A 21 -0.93 7.47 15.26
N LEU A 22 -1.48 6.81 14.24
CA LEU A 22 -0.75 6.02 13.24
C LEU A 22 -0.65 6.73 11.88
N ARG A 23 -1.01 8.02 11.80
CA ARG A 23 -1.01 8.80 10.55
C ARG A 23 0.34 8.83 9.84
N LYS A 24 1.45 8.89 10.58
CA LYS A 24 2.80 8.84 9.99
C LYS A 24 3.04 7.53 9.24
N ASN A 25 2.60 6.40 9.81
CA ASN A 25 2.72 5.09 9.16
C ASN A 25 1.81 4.97 7.95
N ILE A 26 0.60 5.54 8.01
CA ILE A 26 -0.31 5.58 6.85
C ILE A 26 0.32 6.40 5.72
N ILE A 27 0.84 7.59 6.01
CA ILE A 27 1.48 8.45 5.00
C ILE A 27 2.72 7.76 4.41
N ALA A 28 3.59 7.19 5.25
CA ALA A 28 4.77 6.46 4.79
C ALA A 28 4.39 5.24 3.93
N ALA A 29 3.38 4.48 4.33
CA ALA A 29 2.87 3.34 3.57
C ALA A 29 2.28 3.80 2.23
N SER A 30 1.51 4.89 2.21
CA SER A 30 0.96 5.46 0.98
C SER A 30 2.03 5.99 0.04
N ILE A 31 3.05 6.69 0.54
CA ILE A 31 4.18 7.16 -0.26
C ILE A 31 4.94 5.96 -0.84
N CYS A 32 5.24 4.94 -0.03
CA CYS A 32 5.87 3.71 -0.52
C CYS A 32 5.01 3.02 -1.59
N SER A 33 3.69 2.95 -1.42
CA SER A 33 2.79 2.38 -2.42
C SER A 33 2.75 3.19 -3.71
N ILE A 34 2.78 4.53 -3.65
CA ILE A 34 2.83 5.38 -4.84
C ILE A 34 4.15 5.17 -5.58
N ILE A 35 5.27 5.20 -4.86
CA ILE A 35 6.60 4.96 -5.43
C ILE A 35 6.65 3.57 -6.06
N ASN A 36 6.18 2.54 -5.35
CA ASN A 36 6.09 1.18 -5.90
C ASN A 36 5.28 1.17 -7.20
N LYS A 37 4.13 1.84 -7.22
CA LYS A 37 3.29 1.88 -8.42
C LYS A 37 3.96 2.56 -9.61
N LEU A 38 4.86 3.53 -9.36
CA LEU A 38 5.69 4.11 -10.42
C LEU A 38 6.70 3.10 -10.96
N PHE A 39 7.32 2.29 -10.10
CA PHE A 39 8.20 1.20 -10.53
C PHE A 39 7.43 0.14 -11.33
N ASP A 40 6.20 -0.22 -10.93
CA ASP A 40 5.36 -1.17 -11.68
C ASP A 40 5.07 -0.73 -13.14
N ILE A 41 5.12 0.59 -13.43
CA ILE A 41 4.89 1.15 -14.78
C ILE A 41 6.18 1.17 -15.61
N ALA A 42 7.34 1.18 -14.95
CA ALA A 42 8.63 1.28 -15.61
C ALA A 42 8.91 0.14 -16.62
N PRO A 43 8.52 -1.14 -16.40
CA PRO A 43 8.63 -2.20 -17.39
C PRO A 43 7.96 -1.89 -18.73
N GLU A 44 6.78 -1.27 -18.73
CA GLU A 44 6.04 -0.93 -19.96
C GLU A 44 6.83 0.09 -20.81
N ILE A 45 7.36 1.12 -20.14
CA ILE A 45 8.22 2.14 -20.77
C ILE A 45 9.52 1.49 -21.26
N LEU A 46 10.10 0.60 -20.45
CA LEU A 46 11.37 -0.06 -20.75
C LEU A 46 11.27 -1.00 -21.95
N ILE A 47 10.12 -1.67 -22.14
CA ILE A 47 9.84 -2.46 -23.35
C ILE A 47 9.82 -1.55 -24.59
N GLY A 48 9.20 -0.37 -24.51
CA GLY A 48 9.21 0.59 -25.62
C GLY A 48 10.62 1.03 -26.00
N ILE A 49 11.46 1.33 -25.01
CA ILE A 49 12.89 1.67 -25.22
C ILE A 49 13.66 0.48 -25.80
N ALA A 50 13.39 -0.75 -25.31
CA ALA A 50 14.02 -1.96 -25.80
C ALA A 50 13.72 -2.20 -27.29
N ILE A 51 12.47 -2.01 -27.70
CA ILE A 51 12.04 -2.15 -29.09
C ILE A 51 12.74 -1.10 -29.96
N ASP A 52 12.80 0.16 -29.51
CA ASP A 52 13.47 1.23 -30.24
C ASP A 52 14.98 0.96 -30.43
N VAL A 53 15.67 0.45 -29.40
CA VAL A 53 17.07 0.02 -29.50
C VAL A 53 17.27 -1.10 -30.54
N VAL A 54 16.36 -2.07 -30.58
CA VAL A 54 16.46 -3.21 -31.51
C VAL A 54 16.14 -2.81 -32.95
N VAL A 55 15.16 -1.92 -33.14
CA VAL A 55 14.66 -1.48 -34.46
C VAL A 55 15.56 -0.39 -35.05
N SER A 56 15.81 0.68 -34.29
CA SER A 56 16.48 1.90 -34.76
C SER A 56 18.01 1.83 -34.65
N LYS A 57 18.55 0.94 -33.80
CA LYS A 57 19.99 0.68 -33.57
C LYS A 57 20.83 1.97 -33.40
N GLN A 58 21.31 2.55 -34.51
CA GLN A 58 22.17 3.73 -34.55
C GLN A 58 21.39 5.05 -34.37
N ASP A 59 20.07 5.05 -34.62
CA ASP A 59 19.17 6.21 -34.44
C ASP A 59 18.17 5.99 -33.28
N SER A 60 18.52 5.16 -32.29
CA SER A 60 17.67 4.95 -31.12
C SER A 60 17.71 6.15 -30.16
N PHE A 61 16.70 6.29 -29.31
CA PHE A 61 16.60 7.35 -28.29
C PHE A 61 17.84 7.39 -27.38
N LEU A 62 18.49 6.24 -27.16
CA LEU A 62 19.75 6.11 -26.41
C LEU A 62 20.99 6.52 -27.23
N ALA A 63 20.96 6.35 -28.55
CA ALA A 63 22.01 6.85 -29.44
C ALA A 63 22.08 8.39 -29.43
N SER A 64 20.94 9.06 -29.38
CA SER A 64 20.85 10.53 -29.20
C SER A 64 21.44 11.02 -27.87
N PHE A 65 21.60 10.14 -26.88
CA PHE A 65 22.21 10.44 -25.57
C PHE A 65 23.72 10.14 -25.53
N GLY A 66 24.32 9.61 -26.62
CA GLY A 66 25.75 9.37 -26.76
C GLY A 66 26.19 7.90 -26.77
N PHE A 67 25.26 6.93 -26.68
CA PHE A 67 25.57 5.50 -26.77
C PHE A 67 25.48 5.01 -28.22
N VAL A 68 26.57 5.15 -28.98
CA VAL A 68 26.58 4.83 -30.44
C VAL A 68 26.54 3.32 -30.72
N ASP A 69 27.06 2.49 -29.80
CA ASP A 69 27.18 1.04 -30.03
C ASP A 69 26.00 0.24 -29.45
N ALA A 70 25.36 -0.60 -30.27
CA ALA A 70 24.17 -1.36 -29.90
C ALA A 70 24.39 -2.29 -28.69
N LYS A 71 25.60 -2.84 -28.52
CA LYS A 71 25.96 -3.65 -27.34
C LYS A 71 25.92 -2.83 -26.05
N SER A 72 26.43 -1.60 -26.08
CA SER A 72 26.43 -0.70 -24.92
C SER A 72 25.01 -0.29 -24.51
N GLN A 73 24.12 -0.07 -25.49
CA GLN A 73 22.71 0.22 -25.25
C GLN A 73 21.99 -0.96 -24.56
N LEU A 74 22.24 -2.20 -25.02
CA LEU A 74 21.65 -3.39 -24.41
C LEU A 74 22.13 -3.63 -22.98
N ILE A 75 23.42 -3.41 -22.71
CA ILE A 75 23.98 -3.52 -21.34
C ILE A 75 23.36 -2.45 -20.44
N ALA A 76 23.27 -1.20 -20.91
CA ALA A 76 22.63 -0.12 -20.15
C ALA A 76 21.16 -0.44 -19.84
N LEU A 77 20.42 -0.96 -20.82
CA LEU A 77 19.04 -1.39 -20.65
C LEU A 77 18.91 -2.53 -19.62
N ALA A 78 19.80 -3.52 -19.67
CA ALA A 78 19.81 -4.63 -18.72
C ALA A 78 20.08 -4.15 -17.28
N VAL A 79 21.06 -3.24 -17.09
CA VAL A 79 21.35 -2.63 -15.79
C VAL A 79 20.16 -1.81 -15.29
N LEU A 80 19.56 -0.99 -16.17
CA LEU A 80 18.38 -0.19 -15.82
C LEU A 80 17.21 -1.09 -15.39
N THR A 81 16.98 -2.18 -16.12
CA THR A 81 15.93 -3.17 -15.81
C THR A 81 16.17 -3.78 -14.43
N PHE A 82 17.40 -4.22 -14.16
CA PHE A 82 17.75 -4.79 -12.87
C PHE A 82 17.53 -3.80 -11.71
N LEU A 83 17.90 -2.53 -11.90
CA LEU A 83 17.71 -1.49 -10.88
C LEU A 83 16.22 -1.19 -10.61
N ILE A 84 15.38 -1.18 -11.65
CA ILE A 84 13.93 -1.01 -11.52
C ILE A 84 13.34 -2.15 -10.69
N TRP A 85 13.64 -3.41 -11.05
CA TRP A 85 13.14 -4.59 -10.34
C TRP A 85 13.63 -4.66 -8.89
N LEU A 86 14.88 -4.27 -8.64
CA LEU A 86 15.42 -4.19 -7.30
C LEU A 86 14.70 -3.12 -6.48
N GLY A 87 14.49 -1.93 -7.05
CA GLY A 87 13.73 -0.85 -6.44
C GLY A 87 12.30 -1.28 -6.10
N GLU A 88 11.58 -1.83 -7.08
CA GLU A 88 10.24 -2.39 -6.93
C GLU A 88 10.19 -3.38 -5.77
N SER A 89 11.06 -4.38 -5.75
CA SER A 89 11.10 -5.39 -4.69
C SER A 89 11.29 -4.79 -3.29
N VAL A 90 12.18 -3.80 -3.16
CA VAL A 90 12.45 -3.12 -1.89
C VAL A 90 11.24 -2.30 -1.43
N PHE A 91 10.67 -1.47 -2.30
CA PHE A 91 9.49 -0.68 -1.96
C PHE A 91 8.28 -1.57 -1.69
N GLN A 92 8.16 -2.69 -2.39
CA GLN A 92 7.11 -3.67 -2.19
C GLN A 92 7.17 -4.30 -0.81
N PHE A 93 8.37 -4.73 -0.41
CA PHE A 93 8.62 -5.27 0.91
C PHE A 93 8.28 -4.24 2.00
N LEU A 94 8.75 -2.99 1.83
CA LEU A 94 8.50 -1.92 2.80
C LEU A 94 7.02 -1.61 2.95
N TYR A 95 6.28 -1.36 1.87
CA TYR A 95 4.85 -1.03 2.00
C TYR A 95 4.10 -2.20 2.64
N THR A 96 4.40 -3.44 2.29
CA THR A 96 3.74 -4.63 2.85
C THR A 96 3.97 -4.72 4.36
N LEU A 97 5.20 -4.50 4.81
CA LEU A 97 5.55 -4.49 6.23
C LEU A 97 4.81 -3.38 6.98
N LEU A 98 4.78 -2.16 6.43
CA LEU A 98 4.11 -1.01 7.04
C LEU A 98 2.60 -1.25 7.18
N TRP A 99 1.94 -1.72 6.12
CA TRP A 99 0.50 -2.01 6.13
C TRP A 99 0.16 -3.16 7.08
N ARG A 100 0.99 -4.21 7.14
CA ARG A 100 0.78 -5.33 8.05
C ARG A 100 0.88 -4.91 9.51
N ASN A 101 1.93 -4.16 9.86
CA ASN A 101 2.12 -3.66 11.23
C ASN A 101 0.99 -2.71 11.64
N LEU A 102 0.52 -1.88 10.71
CA LEU A 102 -0.62 -0.99 10.93
C LEU A 102 -1.90 -1.80 11.25
N ALA A 103 -2.20 -2.81 10.44
CA ALA A 103 -3.39 -3.65 10.62
C ALA A 103 -3.37 -4.39 11.96
N GLN A 104 -2.23 -5.00 12.32
CA GLN A 104 -2.07 -5.71 13.59
C GLN A 104 -2.24 -4.79 14.80
N ASN A 105 -1.61 -3.61 14.78
CA ASN A 105 -1.72 -2.63 15.85
C ASN A 105 -3.17 -2.13 16.01
N LEU A 106 -3.85 -1.89 14.90
CA LEU A 106 -5.24 -1.45 14.89
C LEU A 106 -6.17 -2.53 15.45
N GLN A 107 -6.01 -3.77 15.00
CA GLN A 107 -6.78 -4.91 15.47
C GLN A 107 -6.57 -5.14 16.98
N HIS A 108 -5.31 -5.09 17.45
CA HIS A 108 -5.00 -5.26 18.86
C HIS A 108 -5.67 -4.18 19.72
N LYS A 109 -5.56 -2.90 19.33
CA LYS A 109 -6.22 -1.79 20.04
C LYS A 109 -7.74 -1.94 20.08
N MET A 110 -8.36 -2.28 18.95
CA MET A 110 -9.81 -2.48 18.88
C MET A 110 -10.28 -3.63 19.77
N ARG A 111 -9.54 -4.73 19.78
CA ARG A 111 -9.84 -5.88 20.63
C ARG A 111 -9.80 -5.50 22.11
N THR A 112 -8.71 -4.85 22.54
CA THR A 112 -8.54 -4.44 23.94
C THR A 112 -9.60 -3.41 24.38
N ASP A 113 -9.86 -2.39 23.55
CA ASP A 113 -10.86 -1.37 23.88
C ASP A 113 -12.29 -1.94 23.94
N THR A 114 -12.61 -2.88 23.05
CA THR A 114 -13.91 -3.54 23.06
C THR A 114 -14.07 -4.39 24.31
N TYR A 115 -13.05 -5.18 24.70
CA TYR A 115 -13.09 -5.96 25.93
C TYR A 115 -13.20 -5.08 27.18
N ASN A 116 -12.41 -4.01 27.27
CA ASN A 116 -12.50 -3.07 28.38
C ASN A 116 -13.89 -2.44 28.46
N ARG A 117 -14.49 -2.09 27.32
CA ARG A 117 -15.85 -1.54 27.29
C ARG A 117 -16.89 -2.56 27.74
N MET A 118 -16.75 -3.82 27.30
CA MET A 118 -17.65 -4.91 27.69
C MET A 118 -17.60 -5.21 29.18
N GLN A 119 -16.41 -5.18 29.79
CA GLN A 119 -16.25 -5.43 31.22
C GLN A 119 -16.91 -4.37 32.12
N HIS A 120 -17.16 -3.16 31.61
CA HIS A 120 -17.79 -2.07 32.36
C HIS A 120 -19.27 -1.89 32.00
N MET A 121 -19.91 -2.84 31.31
CA MET A 121 -21.36 -2.80 31.04
C MET A 121 -22.13 -3.43 32.20
N ASP A 122 -23.25 -2.82 32.58
CA ASP A 122 -24.13 -3.30 33.66
C ASP A 122 -24.79 -4.65 33.31
N MET A 123 -25.13 -5.42 34.34
CA MET A 123 -25.79 -6.74 34.24
C MET A 123 -27.05 -6.73 33.35
N ASP A 124 -27.83 -5.65 33.37
CA ASP A 124 -29.04 -5.47 32.55
C ASP A 124 -28.75 -5.58 31.03
N PHE A 125 -27.55 -5.19 30.60
CA PHE A 125 -27.13 -5.35 29.20
C PHE A 125 -26.96 -6.83 28.82
N PHE A 126 -26.44 -7.64 29.73
CA PHE A 126 -26.20 -9.07 29.51
C PHE A 126 -27.48 -9.90 29.61
N GLU A 127 -28.45 -9.47 30.42
CA GLU A 127 -29.76 -10.14 30.54
C GLU A 127 -30.61 -9.98 29.27
N SER A 128 -30.42 -8.88 28.53
CA SER A 128 -31.11 -8.61 27.26
C SER A 128 -30.53 -9.31 26.03
N GLN A 129 -29.38 -10.01 26.16
CA GLN A 129 -28.65 -10.61 25.04
C GLN A 129 -28.44 -12.12 25.23
N THR A 130 -28.94 -12.93 24.28
CA THR A 130 -28.73 -14.38 24.28
C THR A 130 -27.23 -14.70 24.20
N SER A 131 -26.75 -15.56 25.10
CA SER A 131 -25.33 -15.90 25.31
C SER A 131 -24.54 -16.31 24.05
N GLY A 132 -25.21 -16.75 22.98
CA GLY A 132 -24.60 -17.12 21.70
C GLY A 132 -24.17 -15.96 20.78
N ASN A 133 -24.39 -14.70 21.18
CA ASN A 133 -24.08 -13.51 20.36
C ASN A 133 -22.86 -12.71 20.85
N LEU A 134 -22.16 -13.21 21.90
CA LEU A 134 -21.05 -12.53 22.58
C LEU A 134 -19.69 -13.26 22.44
N THR A 135 -19.68 -14.43 21.79
CA THR A 135 -18.48 -15.20 21.39
C THR A 135 -18.15 -14.96 19.93
#